data_AF-A0A7K0V752-F1
#
_entry.id   AF-A0A7K0V752-F1
#
_cell.length_a   1.000
_cell.length_b   1.000
_cell.length_c   1.000
_cell.angle_alpha   90.00
_cell.angle_beta   90.00
_cell.angle_gamma   90.00
#
_symmetry.space_group_name_H-M   'P 1'
#
loop_
_entity.id
_entity.type
_entity.pdbx_description
1 polymer ?
#
loop_
_entity_poly.entity_id
_entity_poly.type
_entity_poly.pdbx_seq_one_letter_code
_entity_poly.pdbx_strand_id
1 'polypeptide(L)' 'VQEGLSLSSRAYGSVFYFATGFHGLHVTGGLVAFLLVMVRVSKARGFSHKQATTAIVVSYYWHFVDVVWIALFSAIYLIK' A
#
# COMPACT_ATOMS: atom_id res chain seq x y z
N VAL A 1 -5.51 -20.90 36.60
CA VAL A 1 -4.96 -19.53 36.49
C VAL A 1 -5.28 -19.02 35.08
N GLN A 2 -6.49 -18.46 34.88
CA GLN A 2 -6.87 -17.78 33.64
C GLN A 2 -6.56 -16.30 33.84
N GLU A 3 -5.29 -15.95 33.67
CA GLU A 3 -4.80 -14.58 33.80
C GLU A 3 -5.10 -13.83 32.51
N GLY A 4 -6.09 -12.93 32.55
CA GLY A 4 -5.97 -11.61 31.94
C GLY A 4 -5.53 -11.51 30.49
N LEU A 5 -6.03 -12.35 29.58
CA LEU A 5 -5.98 -12.05 28.13
C LEU A 5 -6.92 -10.87 27.87
N SER A 6 -6.42 -9.65 28.09
CA SER A 6 -7.19 -8.42 27.93
C SER A 6 -7.86 -8.41 26.55
N LEU A 7 -9.14 -8.04 26.49
CA LEU A 7 -9.87 -7.80 25.24
C LEU A 7 -9.08 -6.86 24.31
N SER A 8 -8.31 -5.94 24.90
CA SER A 8 -7.39 -5.03 24.22
C SER A 8 -6.32 -5.76 23.40
N SER A 9 -5.73 -6.85 23.89
CA SER A 9 -4.67 -7.57 23.16
C SER A 9 -5.22 -8.27 21.90
N ARG A 10 -6.45 -8.83 21.99
CA ARG A 10 -7.12 -9.42 20.81
C ARG A 10 -7.63 -8.38 19.82
N ALA A 11 -8.18 -7.26 20.30
CA ALA A 11 -8.68 -6.17 19.46
C ALA A 11 -7.55 -5.42 18.75
N TYR A 12 -6.41 -5.21 19.42
CA TYR A 12 -5.22 -4.63 18.80
C TYR A 12 -4.68 -5.54 17.69
N GLY A 13 -4.57 -6.85 17.96
CA GLY A 13 -4.14 -7.83 16.95
C GLY A 13 -5.05 -7.87 15.72
N SER A 14 -6.38 -7.84 15.89
CA SER A 14 -7.30 -7.84 14.76
C SER A 14 -7.20 -6.58 13.90
N VAL A 15 -7.10 -5.40 14.52
CA VAL A 15 -6.91 -4.12 13.79
C VAL A 15 -5.55 -4.09 13.09
N PHE A 16 -4.49 -4.57 13.74
CA PHE A 16 -3.15 -4.68 13.16
C PHE A 16 -3.17 -5.53 11.88
N TYR A 17 -3.68 -6.77 11.95
CA TYR A 17 -3.70 -7.66 10.79
C TYR A 17 -4.63 -7.18 9.69
N PHE A 18 -5.77 -6.56 10.05
CA PHE A 18 -6.67 -5.98 9.07
C PHE A 18 -6.01 -4.81 8.34
N ALA A 19 -5.44 -3.84 9.07
CA ALA A 19 -4.82 -2.66 8.49
C ALA A 19 -3.60 -3.01 7.64
N THR A 20 -2.67 -3.81 8.19
CA THR A 20 -1.45 -4.24 7.47
C THR A 20 -1.77 -5.16 6.30
N GLY A 21 -2.72 -6.09 6.46
CA GLY A 21 -3.16 -6.98 5.39
C GLY A 21 -3.84 -6.23 4.25
N PHE A 22 -4.77 -5.32 4.56
CA PHE A 22 -5.42 -4.47 3.56
C PHE A 22 -4.41 -3.60 2.81
N HIS A 23 -3.46 -3.01 3.54
CA HIS A 23 -2.38 -2.24 2.94
C HIS A 23 -1.50 -3.10 2.02
N GLY A 24 -1.10 -4.30 2.44
CA GLY A 24 -0.31 -5.24 1.62
C GLY A 24 -1.02 -5.65 0.32
N LEU A 25 -2.35 -5.83 0.37
CA LEU A 25 -3.16 -6.05 -0.83
C LEU A 25 -3.12 -4.85 -1.78
N HIS A 26 -3.20 -3.62 -1.26
CA HIS A 26 -3.09 -2.39 -2.05
C HIS A 26 -1.71 -2.23 -2.69
N VAL A 27 -0.63 -2.48 -1.93
CA VAL A 27 0.75 -2.47 -2.45
C VAL A 27 0.90 -3.47 -3.59
N THR A 28 0.39 -4.70 -3.43
CA THR A 28 0.47 -5.74 -4.45
C THR A 28 -0.27 -5.32 -5.72
N GLY A 29 -1.50 -4.82 -5.60
CA GLY A 29 -2.28 -4.32 -6.74
C GLY A 29 -1.60 -3.12 -7.43
N GLY A 30 -1.09 -2.18 -6.64
CA GLY A 30 -0.33 -1.04 -7.13
C GLY A 30 0.94 -1.46 -7.87
N LEU A 31 1.63 -2.49 -7.39
CA LEU A 31 2.91 -2.92 -7.94
C LEU A 31 2.69 -3.56 -9.30
N VAL A 32 1.66 -4.39 -9.41
CA VAL A 32 1.23 -4.96 -10.69
C VAL A 32 0.89 -3.84 -11.67
N ALA A 33 0.09 -2.85 -11.29
CA ALA A 33 -0.26 -1.72 -12.15
C ALA A 33 0.98 -0.91 -12.57
N PHE A 34 1.90 -0.65 -11.64
CA PHE A 34 3.14 0.08 -11.87
C PHE A 34 4.06 -0.65 -12.85
N LEU A 35 4.27 -1.96 -12.65
CA LEU A 35 5.04 -2.80 -13.57
C LEU A 35 4.41 -2.86 -14.97
N LEU A 36 3.09 -3.00 -15.06
CA LEU A 36 2.37 -3.00 -16.34
C LEU A 36 2.57 -1.69 -17.10
N VAL A 37 2.46 -0.55 -16.41
CA VAL A 37 2.68 0.77 -17.03
C VAL A 37 4.14 0.94 -17.46
N MET A 38 5.11 0.54 -16.64
CA MET A 38 6.54 0.59 -17.02
C MET A 38 6.79 -0.23 -18.29
N VAL A 39 6.34 -1.49 -18.34
CA VAL A 39 6.51 -2.34 -19.54
C VAL A 39 5.80 -1.75 -20.75
N ARG A 40 4.59 -1.19 -20.57
CA ARG A 40 3.80 -0.55 -21.64
C ARG A 40 4.52 0.65 -22.24
N VAL A 41 5.13 1.47 -21.38
CA VAL A 41 5.90 2.66 -21.76
C VAL A 41 7.21 2.26 -22.44
N SER A 42 7.96 1.31 -21.89
CA SER A 42 9.24 0.86 -22.48
C SER A 42 9.07 0.23 -23.86
N LYS A 43 7.94 -0.41 -24.14
CA LYS A 43 7.64 -1.00 -25.46
C LYS A 43 7.03 -0.01 -26.45
N ALA A 44 6.67 1.19 -26.03
CA ALA A 44 6.05 2.17 -26.89
C ALA A 44 7.09 2.86 -27.79
N ARG A 45 6.81 2.97 -29.09
CA ARG A 45 7.68 3.70 -30.03
C ARG A 45 7.64 5.22 -29.86
N GLY A 46 6.86 5.73 -28.92
CA GLY A 46 6.71 7.14 -28.59
C GLY A 46 5.84 7.32 -27.35
N PHE A 47 6.00 8.45 -26.65
CA PHE A 47 5.28 8.75 -25.41
C PHE A 47 3.99 9.50 -25.74
N SER A 48 2.90 8.76 -25.96
CA SER A 48 1.59 9.38 -26.21
C SER A 48 1.06 10.08 -24.96
N HIS A 49 0.29 11.15 -25.14
CA HIS A 49 -0.35 11.89 -24.04
C HIS A 49 -1.17 10.96 -23.13
N LYS A 50 -1.87 9.96 -23.70
CA LYS A 50 -2.60 8.95 -22.93
C LYS A 50 -1.70 8.11 -22.02
N GLN A 51 -0.50 7.76 -22.50
CA GLN A 51 0.47 6.99 -21.73
C GLN A 51 1.08 7.85 -20.63
N ALA A 52 1.33 9.13 -20.91
CA ALA A 52 1.76 10.11 -19.90
C ALA A 52 0.72 10.23 -18.77
N THR A 53 -0.56 10.44 -19.11
CA THR A 53 -1.64 10.49 -18.11
C THR A 53 -1.71 9.21 -17.29
N THR A 54 -1.63 8.05 -17.93
CA THR A 54 -1.68 6.75 -17.22
C THR A 54 -0.48 6.60 -16.27
N ALA A 55 0.73 6.97 -16.71
CA ALA A 55 1.93 6.92 -15.89
C ALA A 55 1.88 7.89 -14.71
N ILE A 56 1.38 9.11 -14.93
CA ILE A 56 1.20 10.11 -13.87
C ILE A 56 0.21 9.62 -12.81
N VAL A 57 -0.95 9.11 -13.23
CA VAL A 57 -1.98 8.61 -12.30
C VAL A 57 -1.46 7.43 -11.49
N VAL A 58 -0.80 6.46 -12.14
CA VAL A 58 -0.23 5.29 -11.43
C VAL A 58 0.91 5.70 -10.51
N SER A 59 1.71 6.70 -10.88
CA SER A 59 2.74 7.28 -10.00
C SER A 59 2.13 7.91 -8.75
N TYR A 60 1.08 8.74 -8.91
CA TYR A 60 0.37 9.32 -7.76
C TYR A 60 -0.25 8.26 -6.85
N TYR A 61 -0.83 7.20 -7.44
CA TYR A 61 -1.33 6.07 -6.66
C TYR A 61 -0.22 5.40 -5.84
N TRP A 62 0.95 5.16 -6.45
CA TRP A 62 2.09 4.53 -5.78
C TRP A 62 2.60 5.38 -4.61
N HIS A 63 2.73 6.69 -4.80
CA HIS A 63 3.12 7.62 -3.74
C HIS A 63 2.08 7.70 -2.61
N PHE A 64 0.79 7.66 -2.93
CA PHE A 64 -0.26 7.59 -1.91
C PHE A 64 -0.12 6.34 -1.04
N VAL A 65 0.13 5.18 -1.66
CA VAL A 65 0.35 3.93 -0.92
C VAL A 65 1.57 4.05 0.01
N ASP A 66 2.68 4.62 -0.46
CA ASP A 66 3.89 4.81 0.35
C ASP A 66 3.64 5.72 1.58
N VAL A 67 2.92 6.83 1.40
CA VAL A 67 2.57 7.74 2.51
C VAL A 67 1.69 7.04 3.55
N VAL A 68 0.69 6.25 3.11
CA VAL A 68 -0.16 5.47 4.02
C VAL A 68 0.67 4.43 4.78
N TRP A 69 1.67 3.83 4.13
CA TRP A 69 2.57 2.88 4.79
C TRP A 69 3.38 3.55 5.90
N ILE A 70 3.98 4.71 5.62
CA ILE A 70 4.76 5.46 6.62
C ILE A 70 3.89 5.84 7.81
N ALA A 71 2.64 6.27 7.57
CA ALA A 71 1.69 6.58 8.63
C ALA A 71 1.33 5.33 9.47
N LEU A 72 1.01 4.21 8.83
CA LEU A 72 0.73 2.94 9.53
C LEU A 72 1.93 2.43 10.32
N PHE A 73 3.13 2.44 9.71
CA PHE A 73 4.36 2.03 10.36
C PHE A 73 4.64 2.89 11.60
N SER A 74 4.48 4.21 11.47
CA SER A 74 4.65 5.13 12.60
C SER A 74 3.61 4.87 13.70
N ALA A 75 2.34 4.69 13.35
CA ALA A 75 1.26 4.45 14.32
C ALA A 75 1.36 3.09 15.04
N ILE A 76 2.01 2.09 14.44
CA ILE A 76 2.12 0.74 15.00
C ILE A 76 3.44 0.56 15.77
N TYR A 77 4.54 1.04 15.21
CA TYR A 77 5.89 0.73 15.70
C TYR A 77 6.56 1.90 16.44
N LEU A 78 6.23 3.15 16.11
CA LEU A 78 6.82 4.33 16.76
C LEU A 78 5.93 4.90 17.87
N ILE A 79 4.63 4.94 17.64
CA ILE A 79 3.62 5.39 18.57
C ILE A 79 3.03 4.13 19.20
N LYS A 80 3.56 3.73 20.34
CA LYS A 80 2.99 2.62 21.12
C LYS A 80 1.85 3.11 21.99
#